data_AF-A0A0V1JVC0-F1
#
_entry.id   AF-A0A0V1JVC0-F1
#
_cell.length_a   1.000
_cell.length_b   1.000
_cell.length_c   1.000
_cell.angle_alpha   90.00
_cell.angle_beta   90.00
_cell.angle_gamma   90.00
#
_symmetry.space_group_name_H-M   'P 1'
#
loop_
_entity.id
_entity.type
_entity.pdbx_description
1 polymer ?
#
loop_
_entity_poly.entity_id
_entity_poly.type
_entity_poly.pdbx_seq_one_letter_code
_entity_poly.pdbx_strand_id
1 'polypeptide(L)'
;MMQTRVKEPAFGPWCSPVVLVWKKDGSLRFCNELCDARRRPTHPALDDALEALAVAKLFSTFELTSGYWQVEVAEREREKTAFFTYMGLFQF
;
A
#
# COMPACT_ATOMS: atom_id res chain seq x y z
N MET A 1 -12.05 7.06 -3.13
CA MET A 1 -11.04 6.35 -2.32
C MET A 1 -11.61 5.79 -1.02
N MET A 2 -12.46 6.51 -0.27
CA MET A 2 -13.11 5.97 0.93
C MET A 2 -14.36 5.09 0.68
N GLN A 3 -14.99 5.14 -0.49
CA GLN A 3 -16.29 4.50 -0.71
C GLN A 3 -16.26 3.07 -1.26
N THR A 4 -15.09 2.51 -1.63
CA THR A 4 -15.12 1.28 -2.44
C THR A 4 -14.17 0.15 -2.10
N ARG A 5 -13.30 0.25 -1.07
CA ARG A 5 -12.42 -0.88 -0.73
C ARG A 5 -12.26 -1.03 0.79
N VAL A 6 -12.73 -2.20 1.23
CA VAL A 6 -12.76 -2.88 2.54
C VAL A 6 -12.03 -2.16 3.67
N LYS A 7 -12.78 -1.89 4.75
CA LYS A 7 -12.28 -1.42 6.05
C LYS A 7 -13.00 -2.23 7.11
N GLU A 8 -12.35 -3.28 7.59
CA GLU A 8 -12.89 -4.05 8.70
C GLU A 8 -12.63 -3.29 10.01
N PRO A 9 -13.58 -3.31 10.96
CA PRO A 9 -13.31 -2.80 12.31
C PRO A 9 -12.11 -3.52 12.89
N ALA A 10 -11.15 -2.76 13.42
CA ALA A 10 -9.96 -3.30 14.02
C ALA A 10 -10.06 -3.27 15.55
N PHE A 11 -9.38 -4.21 16.20
CA PHE A 11 -9.24 -4.28 17.65
C PHE A 11 -7.77 -4.57 17.96
N GLY A 12 -7.17 -3.85 18.89
CA GLY A 12 -5.80 -4.10 19.29
C GLY A 12 -5.02 -2.84 19.66
N PRO A 13 -3.73 -3.00 20.02
CA PRO A 13 -2.87 -1.91 20.43
C PRO A 13 -2.30 -1.08 19.26
N TRP A 14 -2.48 -1.56 18.03
CA TRP A 14 -1.94 -0.92 16.83
C TRP A 14 -2.84 0.22 16.37
N CYS A 15 -2.23 1.36 16.08
CA CYS A 15 -2.91 2.49 15.49
C CYS A 15 -1.87 3.40 14.81
N SER A 16 -2.03 3.60 13.51
CA SER A 16 -1.28 4.55 12.73
C SER A 16 -2.07 5.84 12.50
N PRO A 17 -1.41 7.01 12.51
CA PRO A 17 -2.07 8.26 12.17
C PRO A 17 -2.41 8.29 10.68
N VAL A 18 -3.52 8.95 10.37
CA VAL A 18 -3.98 9.21 9.01
C VAL A 18 -3.66 10.64 8.64
N VAL A 19 -3.03 10.81 7.48
CA VAL A 19 -2.80 12.12 6.86
C VAL A 19 -3.63 12.22 5.59
N LEU A 20 -4.35 13.33 5.44
CA LEU A 20 -5.12 13.65 4.24
C LEU A 20 -4.34 14.68 3.41
N VAL A 21 -4.02 14.33 2.18
CA VAL A 21 -3.20 15.17 1.29
C VAL A 21 -3.99 15.53 0.05
N TRP A 22 -4.06 16.82 -0.27
CA TRP A 22 -4.63 17.29 -1.53
C TRP A 22 -3.70 16.96 -2.69
N LYS A 23 -4.24 16.31 -3.72
CA LYS A 23 -3.54 16.11 -4.99
C LYS A 23 -3.72 17.34 -5.89
N LYS A 24 -2.86 17.44 -6.90
CA LYS A 24 -2.93 18.49 -7.94
C LYS A 24 -4.25 18.47 -8.73
N ASP A 25 -4.89 17.31 -8.83
CA ASP A 25 -6.19 17.13 -9.50
C ASP A 25 -7.38 17.55 -8.62
N GLY A 26 -7.14 18.06 -7.41
CA GLY A 26 -8.18 18.45 -6.44
C GLY A 26 -8.76 17.29 -5.65
N SER A 27 -8.36 16.04 -5.93
CA SER A 27 -8.79 14.88 -5.14
C SER A 27 -8.01 14.76 -3.83
N LEU A 28 -8.65 14.20 -2.81
CA LEU A 28 -8.01 13.91 -1.52
C LEU A 28 -7.36 12.53 -1.54
N ARG A 29 -6.10 12.45 -1.13
CA ARG A 29 -5.35 11.21 -0.90
C ARG A 29 -5.37 10.88 0.59
N PHE A 30 -5.84 9.68 0.90
CA PHE A 30 -5.75 9.08 2.23
C PHE A 30 -4.39 8.40 2.37
N CYS A 31 -3.57 8.86 3.31
CA CYS A 31 -2.25 8.30 3.62
C CYS A 31 -2.27 7.72 5.04
N ASN A 32 -2.01 6.42 5.16
CA ASN A 32 -1.81 5.77 6.45
C ASN A 32 -0.30 5.75 6.77
N GLU A 33 0.12 6.43 7.83
CA GLU A 33 1.53 6.44 8.24
C GLU A 33 1.84 5.23 9.13
N LEU A 34 2.18 4.11 8.49
CA LEU A 34 2.47 2.84 9.16
C LEU A 34 3.60 2.99 10.20
N CYS A 35 3.27 2.79 11.48
CA CYS A 35 4.20 2.99 12.61
C CYS A 35 5.37 1.99 12.60
N ASP A 36 5.23 0.85 11.91
CA ASP A 36 6.27 -0.18 11.81
C ASP A 36 6.47 -0.72 10.38
N ALA A 37 6.96 0.14 9.49
CA ALA A 37 7.28 -0.22 8.10
C ALA A 37 8.67 -0.87 7.93
N ARG A 38 9.26 -1.45 8.99
CA ARG A 38 10.70 -1.79 9.02
C ARG A 38 11.14 -2.92 8.08
N ARG A 39 10.21 -3.66 7.46
CA ARG A 39 10.55 -4.78 6.58
C ARG A 39 10.54 -4.35 5.12
N ARG A 40 11.74 -4.07 4.57
CA ARG A 40 11.92 -3.91 3.13
C ARG A 40 12.03 -5.31 2.50
N PRO A 41 11.19 -5.65 1.51
CA PRO A 41 11.36 -6.89 0.78
C PRO A 41 12.67 -6.85 -0.02
N THR A 42 13.33 -7.99 -0.10
CA THR A 42 14.48 -8.17 -0.98
C THR A 42 13.97 -8.17 -2.42
N HIS A 43 14.36 -7.16 -3.19
CA HIS A 43 14.14 -7.10 -4.63
C HIS A 43 15.45 -7.47 -5.33
N PRO A 44 15.40 -8.06 -6.54
CA PRO A 44 16.61 -8.24 -7.34
C PRO A 44 17.31 -6.90 -7.53
N ALA A 45 18.63 -6.93 -7.66
CA ALA A 45 19.37 -5.73 -8.01
C ALA A 45 18.91 -5.23 -9.39
N LEU A 46 18.97 -3.92 -9.60
CA LEU A 46 18.59 -3.34 -10.89
C LEU A 46 19.40 -3.95 -12.04
N ASP A 47 20.69 -4.19 -11.83
CA ASP A 47 21.58 -4.78 -12.83
C ASP A 47 21.15 -6.19 -13.22
N ASP A 48 20.79 -7.04 -12.25
CA ASP A 48 20.31 -8.41 -12.51
C ASP A 48 19.02 -8.38 -13.36
N ALA A 49 18.11 -7.46 -13.05
CA ALA A 49 16.86 -7.32 -13.79
C ALA A 49 17.09 -6.82 -15.22
N LEU A 50 18.07 -5.93 -15.43
CA LEU A 50 18.44 -5.42 -16.75
C LEU A 50 19.17 -6.47 -17.58
N GLU A 51 20.04 -7.28 -16.97
CA GLU A 51 20.73 -8.37 -17.65
C GLU A 51 19.74 -9.43 -18.15
N ALA A 52 18.72 -9.77 -17.35
CA ALA A 52 17.64 -10.65 -17.77
C ALA A 52 16.86 -10.14 -19.01
N LEU A 53 16.84 -8.82 -19.21
CA LEU A 53 16.17 -8.16 -20.33
C LEU A 53 17.07 -7.96 -21.56
N ALA A 54 18.39 -8.17 -21.44
CA ALA A 54 19.39 -7.77 -22.44
C ALA A 54 19.23 -8.41 -23.82
N VAL A 55 18.60 -9.58 -23.91
CA VAL A 55 18.44 -10.33 -25.18
C VAL A 55 17.10 -10.02 -25.88
N ALA A 56 16.19 -9.29 -25.21
CA ALA A 56 14.87 -8.99 -25.76
C ALA A 56 14.95 -7.94 -26.88
N LYS A 57 14.17 -8.16 -27.95
CA LYS A 57 14.07 -7.24 -29.11
C LYS A 57 12.84 -6.33 -29.05
N LEU A 58 11.89 -6.66 -28.19
CA LEU A 58 10.63 -5.94 -28.02
C LEU A 58 10.33 -5.85 -26.52
N PHE A 59 9.96 -4.65 -26.09
CA PHE A 59 9.55 -4.37 -24.72
C PHE A 59 8.13 -3.84 -24.71
N SER A 60 7.35 -4.28 -23.72
CA SER A 60 6.07 -3.69 -23.37
C SER A 60 6.05 -3.39 -21.88
N THR A 61 5.41 -2.30 -21.50
CA THR A 61 5.26 -1.90 -20.10
C THR A 61 3.79 -1.96 -19.72
N PHE A 62 3.53 -2.46 -18.52
CA PHE A 62 2.18 -2.53 -17.95
C PHE A 62 2.18 -1.73 -16.66
N GLU A 63 1.18 -0.86 -16.49
CA GLU A 63 1.05 -0.08 -15.27
C GLU A 63 0.04 -0.72 -14.32
N LEU A 64 0.49 -1.06 -13.11
CA LEU A 64 -0.33 -1.59 -12.03
C LEU A 64 -0.65 -0.46 -11.03
N THR A 65 -1.23 0.64 -11.49
CA THR A 65 -1.46 1.88 -10.73
C THR A 65 -2.25 1.67 -9.42
N SER A 66 -3.05 0.59 -9.33
CA SER A 66 -3.80 0.20 -8.14
C SER A 66 -3.43 -1.18 -7.58
N GLY A 67 -2.25 -1.71 -7.94
CA GLY A 67 -1.82 -3.06 -7.59
C GLY A 67 -1.81 -3.35 -6.09
N TYR A 68 -1.44 -2.37 -5.26
CA TYR A 68 -1.49 -2.50 -3.79
C TYR A 68 -2.88 -2.78 -3.22
N TRP A 69 -3.95 -2.41 -3.94
CA TRP A 69 -5.34 -2.64 -3.53
C TRP A 69 -5.93 -3.94 -4.06
N GLN A 70 -5.15 -4.72 -4.80
CA GLN A 70 -5.59 -6.00 -5.39
C GLN A 70 -5.00 -7.19 -4.61
N VAL A 71 -3.92 -6.96 -3.86
CA VAL A 71 -3.27 -7.98 -3.05
C VAL A 71 -3.74 -7.81 -1.61
N GLU A 72 -4.31 -8.87 -1.04
CA GLU A 72 -4.78 -8.87 0.34
C GLU A 72 -3.62 -8.85 1.33
N VAL A 73 -3.82 -8.17 2.46
CA VAL A 73 -2.88 -8.19 3.57
C VAL A 73 -3.01 -9.54 4.28
N ALA A 74 -1.86 -10.20 4.51
CA ALA A 74 -1.81 -11.45 5.26
C ALA A 74 -2.46 -11.26 6.64
N GLU A 75 -3.33 -12.18 7.05
CA GLU A 75 -4.18 -12.07 8.25
C GLU A 75 -3.39 -11.67 9.51
N ARG A 76 -2.24 -12.30 9.75
CA ARG A 76 -1.35 -12.02 10.90
C ARG A 76 -0.73 -10.61 10.92
N GLU A 77 -0.73 -9.91 9.79
CA GLU A 77 -0.14 -8.58 9.66
C GLU A 77 -1.20 -7.47 9.57
N ARG A 78 -2.50 -7.81 9.49
CA ARG A 78 -3.59 -6.83 9.31
C ARG A 78 -3.65 -5.80 10.42
N GLU A 79 -3.50 -6.21 11.68
CA GLU A 79 -3.52 -5.30 12.83
C GLU A 79 -2.48 -4.18 12.70
N LYS A 80 -1.32 -4.43 12.07
CA LYS A 80 -0.27 -3.42 11.87
C LYS A 80 -0.66 -2.33 10.87
N THR A 81 -1.72 -2.57 10.10
CA THR A 81 -2.27 -1.61 9.15
C THR A 81 -3.39 -0.77 9.77
N ALA A 82 -3.72 -0.98 11.04
CA ALA A 82 -4.80 -0.30 11.72
C ALA A 82 -4.58 1.23 11.76
N PHE A 83 -5.66 1.97 11.57
CA PHE A 83 -5.68 3.43 11.54
C PHE A 83 -6.95 3.98 12.18
N PHE A 84 -6.83 5.15 12.81
CA PHE A 84 -7.95 5.80 13.47
C PHE A 84 -8.55 6.92 12.60
N THR A 85 -9.88 7.01 12.63
CA THR A 85 -10.65 8.10 12.04
C THR A 85 -11.69 8.59 13.03
N TYR A 86 -12.37 9.70 12.73
CA TYR A 86 -13.50 10.16 13.53
C TYR A 86 -14.65 9.14 13.65
N MET A 87 -14.70 8.13 12.78
CA MET A 87 -15.69 7.04 12.82
C MET A 87 -15.23 5.81 13.62
N GLY A 88 -14.00 5.78 14.13
CA GLY A 88 -13.43 4.65 14.86
C GLY A 88 -12.13 4.11 14.25
N LEU A 89 -11.73 2.94 14.75
CA LEU A 89 -10.51 2.21 14.38
C LEU A 89 -10.82 1.17 13.30
N PHE A 90 -10.04 1.18 12.23
CA PHE A 90 -10.19 0.29 11.09
C PHE A 90 -8.84 -0.27 10.65
N GLN A 91 -8.84 -1.39 9.93
CA GLN A 91 -7.65 -1.96 9.28
C GLN A 91 -7.94 -2.33 7.83
N PHE A 92 -6.87 -2.59 7.07
CA PHE A 92 -6.92 -3.02 5.67
C PHE A 92 -6.89 -4.54 5.53
#